data_AF-X1TUX8-F1
#
_entry.id   AF-X1TUX8-F1
#
_cell.length_a   1.000
_cell.length_b   1.000
_cell.length_c   1.000
_cell.angle_alpha   90.00
_cell.angle_beta   90.00
_cell.angle_gamma   90.00
#
_symmetry.space_group_name_H-M   'P 1'
#
loop_
_entity.id
_entity.type
_entity.pdbx_description
1 polymer ?
#
loop_
_entity_poly.entity_id
_entity_poly.type
_entity_poly.pdbx_seq_one_letter_code
_entity_poly.pdbx_strand_id
1 'polypeptide(L)' 'MKQIGQLDVTDNKRLVLSIGEFRGVERVDLRQYVKVKDGDEFIPTPKG' A
#
# COMPACT_ATOMS: atom_id res chain seq x y z
N MET A 1 4.07 4.13 -9.03
CA MET A 1 3.73 4.81 -7.76
C MET A 1 5.00 4.89 -6.93
N LYS A 2 5.36 6.06 -6.40
CA LYS A 2 6.54 6.26 -5.56
C LYS A 2 6.13 6.08 -4.09
N GLN A 3 6.68 5.08 -3.41
CA GLN A 3 6.43 4.88 -1.98
C GLN A 3 7.13 5.99 -1.16
N ILE A 4 6.38 6.61 -0.26
CA ILE A 4 6.89 7.62 0.69
C ILE A 4 7.22 6.96 2.02
N GLY A 5 6.37 6.02 2.46
CA GLY A 5 6.54 5.36 3.74
C GLY A 5 5.59 4.18 3.90
N GLN A 6 5.82 3.41 4.95
CA GLN A 6 4.95 2.29 5.33
C GLN A 6 4.78 2.24 6.85
N LEU A 7 3.64 1.75 7.28
CA LEU A 7 3.32 1.49 8.69
C LEU A 7 2.79 0.07 8.81
N ASP A 8 3.50 -0.76 9.58
CA ASP A 8 3.03 -2.10 9.94
C ASP A 8 1.96 -1.97 11.02
N VAL A 9 0.74 -2.42 10.73
CA VAL A 9 -0.42 -2.29 11.64
C VAL A 9 -0.63 -3.58 12.42
N THR A 10 -0.51 -4.72 11.73
CA THR A 10 -0.54 -6.07 12.31
C THR A 10 0.43 -6.96 11.55
N ASP A 11 0.67 -8.18 12.02
CA ASP A 11 1.56 -9.16 11.38
C ASP A 11 1.21 -9.46 9.90
N ASN A 12 -0.04 -9.21 9.52
CA ASN A 12 -0.55 -9.46 8.18
C ASN A 12 -1.10 -8.21 7.47
N LYS A 13 -1.01 -7.01 8.06
CA LYS A 13 -1.52 -5.77 7.46
C LYS A 13 -0.49 -4.65 7.53
N ARG A 14 -0.30 -3.97 6.41
CA ARG A 14 0.57 -2.82 6.25
C ARG A 14 -0.19 -1.69 5.59
N LEU A 15 -0.01 -0.45 6.04
CA LEU A 15 -0.43 0.73 5.31
C LEU A 15 0.78 1.26 4.52
N VAL A 16 0.57 1.55 3.25
CA VAL A 16 1.61 2.11 2.37
C VAL A 16 1.15 3.49 1.92
N LEU A 17 1.96 4.50 2.22
CA LEU A 17 1.77 5.86 1.72
C LEU A 17 2.59 6.02 0.44
N SER A 18 1.94 6.44 -0.64
CA SER A 18 2.59 6.60 -1.93
C SER A 18 2.10 7.84 -2.68
N ILE A 19 2.94 8.35 -3.58
CA ILE A 19 2.56 9.33 -4.59
C ILE A 19 2.33 8.56 -5.89
N GLY A 20 1.16 8.73 -6.48
CA GLY A 20 0.79 8.08 -7.73
C GLY A 20 0.00 9.01 -8.64
N GLU A 21 -0.15 8.61 -9.88
CA GLU A 21 -1.02 9.28 -10.83
C GLU A 21 -2.32 8.48 -10.97
N PHE A 22 -3.45 9.17 -10.99
CA PHE A 22 -4.72 8.55 -11.33
C PHE A 22 -5.54 9.47 -12.21
N ARG A 23 -5.89 8.96 -13.39
CA ARG A 23 -6.61 9.71 -14.42
C ARG A 23 -5.91 11.04 -14.79
N GLY A 24 -4.58 11.04 -14.88
CA GLY A 24 -3.81 12.24 -15.27
C GLY A 24 -3.49 13.22 -14.13
N VAL A 25 -3.89 12.92 -12.90
CA VAL A 25 -3.69 13.81 -11.74
C VAL A 25 -2.79 13.13 -10.71
N GLU A 26 -1.76 13.83 -10.27
CA GLU A 26 -0.92 13.39 -9.15
C GLU A 26 -1.72 13.42 -7.85
N ARG A 27 -1.64 12.34 -7.09
CA ARG A 27 -2.32 12.17 -5.81
C ARG A 27 -1.46 11.45 -4.80
N VAL A 28 -1.73 11.77 -3.54
CA VAL A 28 -1.27 10.99 -2.39
C VAL A 28 -2.28 9.85 -2.19
N ASP A 29 -1.80 8.60 -2.19
CA ASP A 29 -2.59 7.37 -2.00
C ASP A 29 -2.11 6.69 -0.70
N LEU A 30 -3.04 6.41 0.20
CA LEU A 30 -2.79 5.64 1.42
C LEU A 30 -3.58 4.35 1.36
N ARG A 31 -2.90 3.23 1.15
CA ARG A 31 -3.56 1.96 0.83
C ARG A 31 -3.19 0.86 1.80
N GLN A 32 -4.17 0.00 2.11
CA GLN A 32 -3.96 -1.19 2.91
C GLN A 32 -3.40 -2.32 2.04
N TYR A 33 -2.33 -2.93 2.51
CA TYR A 33 -1.70 -4.11 1.97
C TYR A 33 -1.90 -5.28 2.93
N VAL A 34 -1.94 -6.50 2.38
CA VAL A 34 -2.07 -7.74 3.15
C VAL A 34 -0.93 -8.70 2.84
N LYS A 35 -0.43 -9.40 3.86
CA LYS A 35 0.62 -10.42 3.72
C LYS A 35 0.07 -11.66 3.02
N VAL A 36 0.81 -12.15 2.02
CA VAL A 36 0.49 -13.40 1.31
C VAL A 36 0.79 -14.59 2.22
N LYS A 37 -0.04 -15.65 2.20
CA LYS A 37 0.12 -16.80 3.10
C LYS A 37 1.43 -17.56 2.90
N ASP A 38 1.93 -17.60 1.66
CA ASP A 38 3.09 -18.39 1.27
C ASP A 38 4.38 -17.56 1.13
N GLY A 39 4.47 -16.38 1.78
CA GLY A 39 5.68 -15.58 1.76
C GLY A 39 5.66 -14.34 2.66
N ASP A 40 6.73 -13.56 2.60
CA ASP A 40 6.88 -12.27 3.29
C ASP A 40 6.43 -11.07 2.45
N GLU A 41 5.79 -11.34 1.31
CA GLU A 41 5.30 -10.31 0.39
C GLU A 41 3.95 -9.75 0.85
N PHE A 42 3.79 -8.44 0.70
CA PHE A 42 2.56 -7.71 0.98
C PHE A 42 1.97 -7.21 -0.34
N ILE A 43 0.69 -7.51 -0.59
CA ILE A 43 -0.01 -7.10 -1.82
C ILE A 43 -1.03 -5.99 -1.54
N PRO A 44 -1.20 -5.01 -2.45
CA PRO A 44 -2.17 -3.94 -2.29
C PRO A 44 -3.60 -4.49 -2.34
N THR A 45 -4.48 -3.93 -1.53
CA THR A 45 -5.91 -4.21 -1.60
C THR A 45 -6.68 -3.07 -2.28
N PRO A 46 -7.94 -3.29 -2.68
CA PRO A 46 -8.81 -2.21 -3.14
C PRO A 46 -9.15 -1.17 -2.06
N LYS A 47 -8.73 -1.38 -0.80
CA LYS A 47 -8.97 -0.45 0.31
C LYS A 47 -7.84 0.58 0.36
N GLY A 48 -8.13 1.77 -0.13
CA GLY A 48 -7.25 2.95 -0.09
C GLY A 48 -7.99 4.19 -0.51
#